data_AF-A0A955CRE7-F1
#
_entry.id   AF-A0A955CRE7-F1
#
_cell.length_a   1.000
_cell.length_b   1.000
_cell.length_c   1.000
_cell.angle_alpha   90.00
_cell.angle_beta   90.00
_cell.angle_gamma   90.00
#
_symmetry.space_group_name_H-M   'P 1'
#
loop_
_entity.id
_entity.type
_entity.pdbx_description
1 polymer ?
#
loop_
_entity_poly.entity_id
_entity_poly.type
_entity_poly.pdbx_seq_one_letter_code
_entity_poly.pdbx_strand_id
1 'polypeptide(L)'
;MGAWGHNSFENDTAGDWIWGLKPAKKSLLGKLKSPFVYPMSAIDKLLKSDLYIDSPEGEEAIAAAECLAAAQGKPPADPPEDLEKWLASLSGARPEKDMIDRAKQALLKVRNDEQSELRELWKDTEYFEPWQAAIDDLITRLHTPPLPLP
;
A
#
# COMPACT_ATOMS: atom_id res chain seq x y z
N MET A 1 6.49 -7.20 18.64
CA MET A 1 5.01 -7.22 18.70
C MET A 1 4.56 -5.83 19.15
N GLY A 2 4.76 -4.83 18.27
CA GLY A 2 4.30 -3.45 18.46
C GLY A 2 2.84 -3.36 17.97
N ALA A 3 2.04 -2.53 18.63
CA ALA A 3 0.58 -2.49 18.60
C ALA A 3 -0.04 -2.61 17.20
N TRP A 4 -0.80 -3.69 16.94
CA TRP A 4 -1.50 -3.92 15.69
C TRP A 4 -2.94 -3.43 15.80
N GLY A 5 -3.38 -2.66 14.81
CA GLY A 5 -4.78 -2.52 14.49
C GLY A 5 -5.06 -2.96 13.06
N HIS A 6 -6.31 -2.76 12.62
CA HIS A 6 -6.89 -3.31 11.40
C HIS A 6 -6.61 -2.45 10.16
N ASN A 7 -5.97 -1.28 10.34
CA ASN A 7 -5.66 -0.35 9.27
C ASN A 7 -4.25 -0.58 8.72
N SER A 8 -4.06 -0.34 7.42
CA SER A 8 -2.83 -0.55 6.64
C SER A 8 -1.56 0.14 7.19
N PHE A 9 -1.69 1.09 8.12
CA PHE A 9 -0.59 1.85 8.73
C PHE A 9 -0.44 1.62 10.24
N GLU A 10 -1.23 0.72 10.82
CA GLU A 10 -1.14 0.35 12.25
C GLU A 10 -0.08 -0.74 12.48
N ASN A 11 0.86 -0.90 11.56
CA ASN A 11 2.06 -1.71 11.73
C ASN A 11 3.29 -0.80 11.67
N ASP A 12 4.22 -0.96 12.62
CA ASP A 12 5.47 -0.20 12.72
C ASP A 12 6.26 -0.18 11.40
N THR A 13 6.28 -1.27 10.62
CA THR A 13 6.93 -1.30 9.30
C THR A 13 6.25 -0.40 8.28
N ALA A 14 4.92 -0.41 8.22
CA ALA A 14 4.15 0.44 7.32
C ALA A 14 4.23 1.91 7.75
N GLY A 15 4.23 2.14 9.08
CA GLY A 15 4.52 3.42 9.70
C GLY A 15 5.91 3.94 9.35
N ASP A 16 6.96 3.11 9.41
CA ASP A 16 8.33 3.50 9.04
C ASP A 16 8.49 3.71 7.53
N TRP A 17 7.82 2.89 6.71
CA TRP A 17 7.84 3.00 5.25
C TRP A 17 7.23 4.31 4.78
N ILE A 18 6.15 4.79 5.42
CA ILE A 18 5.48 6.02 5.03
C ILE A 18 6.38 7.26 5.15
N TRP A 19 7.38 7.23 6.05
CA TRP A 19 8.39 8.29 6.14
C TRP A 19 9.19 8.46 4.84
N GLY A 20 9.31 7.40 4.04
CA GLY A 20 9.91 7.42 2.70
C GLY A 20 9.14 8.27 1.69
N LEU A 21 7.85 8.54 1.92
CA LEU A 21 7.06 9.44 1.07
C LEU A 21 7.44 10.92 1.22
N LYS A 22 8.10 11.30 2.33
CA LYS A 22 8.45 12.70 2.63
C LYS A 22 9.37 13.31 1.56
N PRO A 23 9.11 14.56 1.11
CA PRO A 23 9.95 15.24 0.12
C PRO A 23 11.42 15.40 0.52
N ALA A 24 11.73 15.49 1.82
CA ALA A 24 13.07 15.87 2.29
C ALA A 24 14.16 14.79 2.09
N LYS A 25 13.81 13.50 2.01
CA LYS A 25 14.77 12.45 1.61
C LYS A 25 14.90 12.31 0.08
N LYS A 26 14.13 13.09 -0.71
CA LYS A 26 14.22 13.15 -2.19
C LYS A 26 15.44 13.95 -2.69
N SER A 27 16.27 14.50 -1.80
CA SER A 27 17.49 15.23 -2.21
C SER A 27 18.59 14.35 -2.82
N LEU A 28 18.55 13.01 -2.64
CA LEU A 28 19.40 12.07 -3.41
C LEU A 28 18.72 11.57 -4.70
N LEU A 29 17.43 11.87 -4.88
CA LEU A 29 16.55 11.39 -5.95
C LEU A 29 15.84 12.54 -6.66
N GLY A 30 16.56 13.61 -7.00
CA GLY A 30 16.08 14.72 -7.85
C GLY A 30 15.70 14.35 -9.29
N LYS A 31 15.36 13.07 -9.55
CA LYS A 31 15.06 12.48 -10.86
C LYS A 31 13.76 11.67 -10.90
N LEU A 32 12.99 11.59 -9.81
CA LEU A 32 11.71 10.88 -9.82
C LEU A 32 10.68 11.70 -10.61
N LYS A 33 10.40 11.26 -11.85
CA LYS A 33 9.49 11.92 -12.80
C LYS A 33 8.01 11.87 -12.39
N SER A 34 7.66 11.07 -11.39
CA SER A 34 6.28 10.88 -10.93
C SER A 34 6.24 10.67 -9.41
N PRO A 35 5.24 11.23 -8.69
CA PRO A 35 5.07 11.02 -7.25
C PRO A 35 4.74 9.56 -6.89
N PHE A 36 4.36 8.74 -7.88
CA PHE A 36 3.99 7.34 -7.70
C PHE A 36 5.16 6.37 -7.79
N VAL A 37 6.37 6.81 -8.16
CA VAL A 37 7.50 5.88 -8.34
C VAL A 37 7.85 5.13 -7.05
N TYR A 38 7.76 5.80 -5.90
CA TYR A 38 8.07 5.15 -4.63
C TYR A 38 7.03 4.08 -4.24
N PRO A 39 5.71 4.36 -4.19
CA PRO A 39 4.69 3.32 -4.04
C PRO A 39 4.81 2.19 -5.06
N MET A 40 5.02 2.52 -6.34
CA MET A 40 5.18 1.50 -7.38
C MET A 40 6.42 0.64 -7.18
N SER A 41 7.51 1.17 -6.62
CA SER A 41 8.71 0.38 -6.36
C SER A 41 8.46 -0.76 -5.36
N ALA A 42 7.62 -0.54 -4.33
CA ALA A 42 7.26 -1.56 -3.36
C ALA A 42 6.35 -2.63 -3.98
N ILE A 43 5.32 -2.22 -4.72
CA ILE A 43 4.44 -3.12 -5.48
C ILE A 43 5.26 -3.98 -6.45
N ASP A 44 6.16 -3.35 -7.20
CA ASP A 44 6.97 -4.00 -8.22
C ASP A 44 7.98 -4.98 -7.64
N LYS A 45 8.53 -4.67 -6.45
CA LYS A 45 9.42 -5.56 -5.71
C LYS A 45 8.69 -6.85 -5.37
N LEU A 46 7.53 -6.75 -4.74
CA LEU A 46 6.72 -7.90 -4.35
C LEU A 46 6.25 -8.75 -5.54
N LEU A 47 5.85 -8.09 -6.64
CA LEU A 47 5.42 -8.82 -7.84
C LEU A 47 6.54 -9.68 -8.45
N LYS A 48 7.81 -9.28 -8.28
CA LYS A 48 9.00 -10.02 -8.77
C LYS A 48 9.49 -11.12 -7.80
N SER A 49 8.94 -11.20 -6.59
CA SER A 49 9.34 -12.21 -5.61
C SER A 49 8.74 -13.57 -6.00
N ASP A 50 9.51 -14.47 -6.62
CA ASP A 50 8.99 -15.72 -7.21
C ASP A 50 9.02 -16.94 -6.28
N LEU A 51 9.71 -16.86 -5.13
CA LEU A 51 10.02 -18.01 -4.27
C LEU A 51 9.60 -17.85 -2.80
N TYR A 52 9.51 -16.61 -2.33
CA TYR A 52 9.11 -16.29 -0.97
C TYR A 52 8.86 -14.78 -0.88
N ILE A 53 7.84 -14.39 -0.14
CA ILE A 53 7.50 -13.00 0.12
C ILE A 53 7.69 -12.76 1.61
N ASP A 54 8.76 -12.04 1.97
CA ASP A 54 9.01 -11.67 3.36
C ASP A 54 7.91 -10.73 3.88
N SER A 55 7.64 -10.78 5.18
CA SER A 55 6.58 -9.99 5.82
C SER A 55 6.70 -8.50 5.52
N PRO A 56 7.91 -7.89 5.63
CA PRO A 56 8.10 -6.49 5.28
C PRO A 56 7.74 -6.17 3.83
N GLU A 57 8.02 -7.07 2.87
CA GLU A 57 7.65 -6.82 1.47
C GLU A 57 6.13 -6.79 1.28
N GLY A 58 5.41 -7.69 1.95
CA GLY A 58 3.95 -7.71 1.96
C GLY A 58 3.36 -6.45 2.58
N GLU A 59 3.90 -6.02 3.72
CA GLU A 59 3.47 -4.84 4.46
C GLU A 59 3.69 -3.56 3.64
N GLU A 60 4.87 -3.39 3.05
CA GLU A 60 5.20 -2.26 2.17
C GLU A 60 4.31 -2.22 0.93
N ALA A 61 4.01 -3.37 0.31
CA ALA A 61 3.13 -3.44 -0.85
C ALA A 61 1.68 -3.09 -0.51
N ILE A 62 1.16 -3.53 0.64
CA ILE A 62 -0.17 -3.14 1.14
C ILE A 62 -0.22 -1.62 1.38
N ALA A 63 0.76 -1.06 2.09
CA ALA A 63 0.85 0.38 2.33
C ALA A 63 0.96 1.19 1.03
N ALA A 64 1.71 0.69 0.05
CA ALA A 64 1.82 1.30 -1.27
C ALA A 64 0.48 1.27 -2.04
N ALA A 65 -0.25 0.15 -1.99
CA ALA A 65 -1.56 0.04 -2.61
C ALA A 65 -2.59 0.98 -1.96
N GLU A 66 -2.53 1.14 -0.64
CA GLU A 66 -3.32 2.12 0.12
C GLU A 66 -3.05 3.56 -0.36
N CYS A 67 -1.78 3.91 -0.60
CA CYS A 67 -1.43 5.22 -1.17
C CYS A 67 -2.08 5.44 -2.55
N LEU A 68 -2.12 4.41 -3.41
CA LEU A 68 -2.75 4.53 -4.73
C LEU A 68 -4.28 4.64 -4.63
N ALA A 69 -4.92 3.89 -3.74
CA ALA A 69 -6.37 4.01 -3.49
C ALA A 69 -6.72 5.41 -2.96
N ALA A 70 -5.93 5.93 -2.02
CA ALA A 70 -6.08 7.27 -1.50
C ALA A 70 -5.86 8.34 -2.58
N ALA A 71 -4.88 8.16 -3.47
CA ALA A 71 -4.64 9.06 -4.60
C ALA A 71 -5.78 9.04 -5.64
N GLN A 72 -6.59 7.98 -5.70
CA GLN A 72 -7.85 7.93 -6.45
C GLN A 72 -9.03 8.62 -5.74
N GLY A 73 -8.81 9.22 -4.57
CA GLY A 73 -9.85 9.85 -3.77
C GLY A 73 -10.59 8.89 -2.83
N LYS A 74 -10.00 7.73 -2.51
CA LYS A 74 -10.56 6.76 -1.54
C LYS A 74 -9.58 6.46 -0.42
N PRO A 75 -9.25 7.47 0.42
CA PRO A 75 -8.37 7.26 1.56
C PRO A 75 -8.97 6.25 2.54
N PRO A 76 -8.14 5.65 3.41
CA PRO A 76 -8.63 4.86 4.53
C PRO A 76 -9.42 5.76 5.52
N ALA A 77 -10.19 5.16 6.41
CA ALA A 77 -11.04 5.89 7.36
C ALA A 77 -10.25 6.80 8.31
N ASP A 78 -9.04 6.36 8.71
CA ASP A 78 -8.12 7.12 9.56
C ASP A 78 -6.74 7.19 8.86
N PRO A 79 -6.53 8.12 7.92
CA PRO A 79 -5.27 8.23 7.21
C PRO A 79 -4.19 8.84 8.11
N PRO A 80 -2.97 8.29 8.13
CA PRO A 80 -1.87 8.92 8.85
C PRO A 80 -1.50 10.27 8.22
N GLU A 81 -1.05 11.21 9.04
CA GLU A 81 -0.71 12.59 8.63
C GLU A 81 0.28 12.62 7.44
N ASP A 82 1.18 11.65 7.36
CA ASP A 82 2.16 11.54 6.28
C ASP A 82 1.54 11.14 4.94
N LEU A 83 0.47 10.32 4.95
CA LEU A 83 -0.32 10.04 3.76
C LEU A 83 -1.05 11.31 3.30
N GLU A 84 -1.68 12.03 4.22
CA GLU A 84 -2.40 13.28 3.91
C GLU A 84 -1.47 14.33 3.29
N LYS A 85 -0.29 14.52 3.88
CA LYS A 85 0.76 15.42 3.34
C LYS A 85 1.20 15.00 1.95
N TRP A 86 1.40 13.70 1.72
CA TRP A 86 1.75 13.20 0.39
C TRP A 86 0.62 13.42 -0.62
N LEU A 87 -0.63 13.14 -0.27
CA LEU A 87 -1.80 13.38 -1.13
C LEU A 87 -1.94 14.86 -1.50
N ALA A 88 -1.78 15.77 -0.54
CA ALA A 88 -1.79 17.21 -0.78
C ALA A 88 -0.68 17.64 -1.76
N SER A 89 0.47 16.96 -1.75
CA SER A 89 1.59 17.24 -2.66
C SER A 89 1.35 16.78 -4.11
N LEU A 90 0.37 15.91 -4.37
CA LEU A 90 0.12 15.35 -5.70
C LEU A 90 -0.36 16.39 -6.72
N SER A 91 -0.86 17.55 -6.29
CA SER A 91 -1.33 18.62 -7.19
C SER A 91 -2.33 18.13 -8.26
N GLY A 92 -3.21 17.20 -7.88
CA GLY A 92 -4.21 16.59 -8.77
C GLY A 92 -3.70 15.41 -9.61
N ALA A 93 -2.43 15.01 -9.49
CA ALA A 93 -1.93 13.80 -10.13
C ALA A 93 -2.73 12.56 -9.69
N ARG A 94 -2.95 11.65 -10.64
CA ARG A 94 -3.69 10.40 -10.43
C ARG A 94 -2.85 9.21 -10.90
N PRO A 95 -2.94 8.06 -10.22
CA PRO A 95 -2.29 6.85 -10.67
C PRO A 95 -2.90 6.36 -11.99
N GLU A 96 -2.06 5.83 -12.86
CA GLU A 96 -2.49 5.26 -14.14
C GLU A 96 -3.17 3.90 -13.93
N LYS A 97 -3.98 3.46 -14.91
CA LYS A 97 -4.69 2.16 -14.83
C LYS A 97 -3.74 0.98 -14.58
N ASP A 98 -2.58 0.97 -15.25
CA ASP A 98 -1.58 -0.09 -15.07
C ASP A 98 -1.07 -0.17 -13.63
N MET A 99 -0.81 0.98 -13.00
CA MET A 99 -0.37 1.06 -11.60
C MET A 99 -1.40 0.41 -10.66
N ILE A 100 -2.68 0.63 -10.94
CA ILE A 100 -3.80 0.10 -10.17
C ILE A 100 -3.96 -1.41 -10.38
N ASP A 101 -3.81 -1.88 -11.62
CA ASP A 101 -3.87 -3.31 -11.92
C ASP A 101 -2.73 -4.07 -11.23
N ARG A 102 -1.51 -3.50 -11.22
CA ARG A 102 -0.35 -4.07 -10.52
C ARG A 102 -0.52 -4.06 -9.00
N ALA A 103 -1.06 -2.99 -8.42
CA ALA A 103 -1.38 -2.94 -7.00
C ALA A 103 -2.36 -4.06 -6.59
N LYS A 104 -3.40 -4.30 -7.39
CA LYS A 104 -4.34 -5.40 -7.16
C LYS A 104 -3.66 -6.76 -7.25
N GLN A 105 -2.79 -6.96 -8.24
CA GLN A 105 -2.03 -8.21 -8.36
C GLN A 105 -1.15 -8.44 -7.13
N ALA A 106 -0.50 -7.39 -6.61
CA ALA A 106 0.34 -7.48 -5.41
C ALA A 106 -0.49 -7.86 -4.18
N LEU A 107 -1.65 -7.21 -3.97
CA LEU A 107 -2.56 -7.54 -2.87
C LEU A 107 -3.08 -8.98 -2.96
N LEU A 108 -3.49 -9.42 -4.16
CA LEU A 108 -3.93 -10.80 -4.38
C LEU A 108 -2.81 -11.80 -4.13
N LYS A 109 -1.56 -11.45 -4.47
CA LYS A 109 -0.40 -12.30 -4.23
C LYS A 109 -0.13 -12.44 -2.72
N VAL A 110 -0.02 -11.33 -1.99
CA VAL A 110 0.14 -11.35 -0.51
C VAL A 110 -0.98 -12.15 0.16
N ARG A 111 -2.22 -11.95 -0.28
CA ARG A 111 -3.40 -12.57 0.32
C ARG A 111 -3.44 -14.10 0.14
N ASN A 112 -3.04 -14.58 -1.04
CA ASN A 112 -3.30 -15.95 -1.48
C ASN A 112 -2.06 -16.84 -1.52
N ASP A 113 -0.86 -16.27 -1.66
CA ASP A 113 0.36 -17.05 -1.81
C ASP A 113 0.72 -17.73 -0.49
N GLU A 114 0.86 -19.05 -0.52
CA GLU A 114 1.28 -19.83 0.65
C GLU A 114 2.74 -19.55 1.02
N GLN A 115 3.54 -19.00 0.09
CA GLN A 115 4.93 -18.58 0.33
C GLN A 115 5.02 -17.12 0.81
N SER A 116 3.92 -16.55 1.30
CA SER A 116 3.92 -15.23 1.94
C SER A 116 4.04 -15.35 3.45
N GLU A 117 5.19 -14.92 3.99
CA GLU A 117 5.43 -14.86 5.44
C GLU A 117 4.35 -14.06 6.16
N LEU A 118 3.98 -12.90 5.61
CA LEU A 118 2.93 -12.05 6.18
C LEU A 118 1.62 -12.82 6.34
N ARG A 119 1.22 -13.56 5.29
CA ARG A 119 0.00 -14.37 5.33
C ARG A 119 0.09 -15.47 6.37
N GLU A 120 1.22 -16.18 6.45
CA GLU A 120 1.44 -17.22 7.46
C GLU A 120 1.33 -16.65 8.87
N LEU A 121 1.97 -15.50 9.13
CA LEU A 121 1.89 -14.80 10.42
C LEU A 121 0.44 -14.46 10.79
N TRP A 122 -0.37 -13.96 9.86
CA TRP A 122 -1.78 -13.66 10.12
C TRP A 122 -2.64 -14.91 10.30
N LYS A 123 -2.35 -15.99 9.56
CA LYS A 123 -3.11 -17.25 9.58
C LYS A 123 -3.13 -17.90 10.96
N ASP A 124 -2.06 -17.71 11.73
CA ASP A 124 -1.94 -18.25 13.09
C ASP A 124 -2.61 -17.36 14.16
N THR A 125 -3.32 -16.31 13.76
CA THR A 125 -4.05 -15.40 14.66
C THR A 125 -5.56 -15.57 14.55
N GLU A 126 -6.30 -15.14 15.59
CA GLU A 126 -7.77 -15.03 15.55
C GLU A 126 -8.28 -13.94 14.58
N TYR A 127 -7.38 -13.10 14.08
CA TYR A 127 -7.68 -11.95 13.21
C TYR A 127 -7.41 -12.22 11.73
N PHE A 128 -7.13 -13.47 11.33
CA PHE A 128 -6.88 -13.82 9.93
C PHE A 128 -8.02 -13.39 8.99
N GLU A 129 -9.26 -13.72 9.33
CA GLU A 129 -10.44 -13.37 8.54
C GLU A 129 -10.66 -11.83 8.49
N PRO A 130 -10.61 -11.08 9.61
CA PRO A 130 -10.57 -9.62 9.57
C PRO A 130 -9.48 -9.04 8.67
N TRP A 131 -8.26 -9.58 8.70
CA TRP A 131 -7.16 -9.12 7.86
C TRP A 131 -7.43 -9.38 6.36
N GLN A 132 -7.94 -10.56 6.02
CA GLN A 132 -8.39 -10.89 4.66
C GLN A 132 -9.46 -9.92 4.17
N ALA A 133 -10.43 -9.58 5.03
CA ALA A 133 -11.49 -8.62 4.72
C ALA A 133 -10.94 -7.19 4.50
N ALA A 134 -9.93 -6.77 5.27
CA ALA A 134 -9.28 -5.47 5.07
C ALA A 134 -8.56 -5.40 3.71
N ILE A 135 -7.89 -6.48 3.27
CA ILE A 135 -7.29 -6.55 1.94
C ILE A 135 -8.37 -6.50 0.84
N ASP A 136 -9.49 -7.19 1.03
CA ASP A 136 -10.60 -7.20 0.06
C ASP A 136 -11.28 -5.82 -0.08
N ASP A 137 -11.42 -5.08 1.03
CA ASP A 137 -11.86 -3.69 0.99
C ASP A 137 -10.90 -2.83 0.17
N LEU A 138 -9.59 -2.93 0.40
CA LEU A 138 -8.60 -2.17 -0.35
C LEU A 138 -8.62 -2.52 -1.85
N ILE A 139 -8.74 -3.79 -2.23
CA ILE A 139 -8.91 -4.23 -3.63
C ILE A 139 -10.18 -3.63 -4.25
N THR A 140 -11.26 -3.53 -3.47
CA THR A 140 -12.53 -2.92 -3.91
C THR A 140 -12.37 -1.43 -4.13
N ARG A 141 -11.71 -0.71 -3.21
CA ARG A 141 -11.42 0.72 -3.36
C ARG A 141 -10.56 1.02 -4.58
N LEU A 142 -9.64 0.12 -4.96
CA LEU A 142 -8.86 0.21 -6.20
C LEU A 142 -9.68 -0.10 -7.48
N HIS A 143 -10.86 -0.72 -7.39
CA HIS A 143 -11.71 -1.04 -8.55
C HIS A 143 -12.63 0.09 -8.99
N THR A 144 -13.16 0.86 -8.04
CA THR A 144 -14.16 1.87 -8.38
C THR A 144 -13.47 3.06 -9.08
N PRO A 145 -14.03 3.61 -10.18
CA PRO A 145 -13.50 4.85 -10.77
C PRO A 145 -13.50 6.01 -9.74
N PRO A 146 -12.62 7.01 -9.90
CA PRO A 146 -12.57 8.17 -9.00
C PRO A 146 -13.94 8.88 -8.99
N LEU A 147 -14.38 9.30 -7.80
CA LEU A 147 -15.61 10.09 -7.68
C LEU A 147 -15.50 11.36 -8.54
N PRO A 148 -16.54 11.72 -9.32
CA PRO A 148 -16.55 13.00 -10.02
C PRO A 148 -16.41 14.13 -8.99
N LEU A 149 -15.52 15.08 -9.27
CA LEU A 149 -15.39 16.28 -8.46
C LEU A 149 -16.72 17.06 -8.52
N PRO A 150 -17.22 17.61 -7.39
CA PRO A 150 -18.37 18.51 -7.40
C PRO A 150 -18.08 19.81 -8.16
#